data_AF-A0A0G4NDF0-F1
#
_entry.id   AF-A0A0G4NDF0-F1
#
_cell.length_a   1.000
_cell.length_b   1.000
_cell.length_c   1.000
_cell.angle_alpha   90.00
_cell.angle_beta   90.00
_cell.angle_gamma   90.00
#
_symmetry.space_group_name_H-M   'P 1'
#
loop_
_entity.id
_entity.type
_entity.pdbx_description
1 polymer ?
#
loop_
_entity_poly.entity_id
_entity_poly.type
_entity_poly.pdbx_seq_one_letter_code
_entity_poly.pdbx_strand_id
1 'polypeptide(L)'
;MDVWGTAIIMIYLTFGGNIWTRAERGAAPLYDSFCKGWDKWNAKHPEPDAVLNDRDYPFFEAFDLCINPPALRRLLLSMLNPDPAKRASIADIAGYRWFKNIECCQYDSYDDPAKYIDASKKNATHVNGQKKIFCHNHLP
;
A
#
# COMPACT_ATOMS: atom_id res chain seq x y z
N MET A 1 -14.42 -3.49 1.16
CA MET A 1 -14.61 -2.08 1.54
C MET A 1 -13.36 -1.53 2.22
N ASP A 2 -12.72 -2.33 3.07
CA ASP A 2 -11.58 -1.94 3.91
C ASP A 2 -10.36 -1.46 3.12
N VAL A 3 -10.02 -2.14 2.01
CA VAL A 3 -8.89 -1.76 1.14
C VAL A 3 -9.00 -0.31 0.63
N TRP A 4 -10.20 0.12 0.26
CA TRP A 4 -10.42 1.50 -0.19
C TRP A 4 -10.20 2.47 0.98
N GLY A 5 -10.81 2.19 2.14
CA GLY A 5 -10.66 3.02 3.33
C GLY A 5 -9.19 3.17 3.75
N THR A 6 -8.42 2.10 3.72
CA THR A 6 -6.97 2.13 4.02
C THR A 6 -6.21 3.06 3.06
N ALA A 7 -6.52 3.03 1.75
CA ALA A 7 -5.91 3.93 0.80
C ALA A 7 -6.31 5.40 1.01
N ILE A 8 -7.57 5.66 1.41
CA ILE A 8 -8.00 7.00 1.82
C ILE A 8 -7.20 7.48 3.05
N ILE A 9 -6.96 6.62 4.04
CA ILE A 9 -6.11 6.99 5.19
C ILE A 9 -4.70 7.37 4.73
N MET A 10 -4.11 6.61 3.80
CA MET A 10 -2.80 6.95 3.25
C MET A 10 -2.80 8.29 2.49
N ILE A 11 -3.90 8.63 1.79
CA ILE A 11 -4.09 9.97 1.22
C ILE A 11 -4.06 11.03 2.32
N TYR A 12 -4.79 10.85 3.41
CA TYR A 12 -4.77 11.81 4.53
C TYR A 12 -3.37 12.00 5.11
N LEU A 13 -2.60 10.91 5.25
CA LEU A 13 -1.22 10.96 5.73
C LEU A 13 -0.28 11.68 4.74
N THR A 14 -0.54 11.58 3.44
CA THR A 14 0.34 12.15 2.40
C THR A 14 0.01 13.61 2.09
N PHE A 15 -1.28 13.95 2.03
CA PHE A 15 -1.77 15.27 1.62
C PHE A 15 -2.19 16.16 2.80
N GLY A 16 -2.17 15.63 4.03
CA GLY A 16 -2.66 16.35 5.22
C GLY A 16 -4.18 16.50 5.27
N GLY A 17 -4.91 15.77 4.43
CA GLY A 17 -6.36 15.87 4.32
C GLY A 17 -6.93 15.11 3.14
N ASN A 18 -8.22 15.30 2.90
CA ASN A 18 -8.91 14.67 1.79
C ASN A 18 -8.66 15.43 0.48
N ILE A 19 -8.53 14.70 -0.63
CA ILE A 19 -8.34 15.28 -1.97
C ILE A 19 -9.64 15.36 -2.77
N TRP A 20 -10.71 14.69 -2.33
CA TRP A 20 -12.05 14.84 -2.90
C TRP A 20 -13.12 14.68 -1.81
N THR A 21 -14.16 15.50 -1.84
CA THR A 21 -15.23 15.47 -0.83
C THR A 21 -16.03 14.17 -0.89
N ARG A 22 -16.20 13.60 -2.10
CA ARG A 22 -16.94 12.36 -2.33
C ARG A 22 -16.36 11.60 -3.52
N ALA A 23 -16.30 10.27 -3.38
CA ALA A 23 -15.90 9.36 -4.46
C ALA A 23 -17.08 9.06 -5.39
N GLU A 24 -17.65 10.10 -5.99
CA GLU A 24 -18.75 10.02 -6.95
C GLU A 24 -18.45 10.91 -8.16
N ARG A 25 -18.72 10.40 -9.36
CA ARG A 25 -18.53 11.17 -10.59
C ARG A 25 -19.44 12.40 -10.58
N GLY A 26 -18.88 13.55 -10.94
CA GLY A 26 -19.54 14.86 -10.92
C GLY A 26 -19.57 15.54 -9.56
N ALA A 27 -19.18 14.86 -8.47
CA ALA A 27 -19.20 15.45 -7.13
C ALA A 27 -17.93 16.25 -6.80
N ALA A 28 -16.79 15.91 -7.40
CA ALA A 28 -15.52 16.60 -7.17
C ALA A 28 -14.61 16.53 -8.43
N PRO A 29 -14.05 17.67 -8.90
CA PRO A 29 -13.20 17.69 -10.10
C PRO A 29 -11.99 16.76 -10.05
N LEU A 30 -11.37 16.60 -8.88
CA LEU A 30 -10.22 15.71 -8.69
C LEU A 30 -10.61 14.23 -8.81
N TYR A 31 -11.78 13.85 -8.29
CA TYR A 31 -12.29 12.49 -8.45
C TYR A 31 -12.68 12.20 -9.90
N ASP A 32 -13.24 13.19 -10.61
CA ASP A 32 -13.52 13.07 -12.04
C ASP A 32 -12.25 12.87 -12.87
N SER A 33 -11.18 13.61 -12.55
CA SER A 33 -9.87 13.44 -13.19
C SER A 33 -9.30 12.04 -12.93
N PHE A 34 -9.40 11.56 -11.68
CA PHE A 34 -9.02 10.21 -11.29
C PHE A 34 -9.78 9.14 -12.08
N CYS A 35 -11.11 9.25 -12.18
CA CYS A 35 -11.94 8.35 -12.98
C CYS A 35 -11.57 8.40 -14.48
N LYS A 36 -11.29 9.58 -15.04
CA LYS A 36 -10.83 9.71 -16.44
C LYS A 36 -9.51 8.99 -16.69
N GLY A 37 -8.59 9.02 -15.74
CA GLY A 37 -7.34 8.25 -15.80
C GLY A 37 -7.60 6.74 -15.90
N TRP A 38 -8.51 6.24 -15.07
CA TRP A 38 -8.95 4.84 -15.09
C TRP A 38 -9.67 4.45 -16.37
N ASP A 39 -10.58 5.29 -16.86
CA ASP A 39 -11.32 5.04 -18.11
C ASP A 39 -10.36 4.88 -19.29
N LYS A 40 -9.36 5.78 -19.40
CA LYS A 40 -8.33 5.70 -20.45
C LYS A 40 -7.50 4.43 -20.33
N TRP A 41 -7.10 4.06 -19.12
CA TRP A 41 -6.29 2.87 -18.90
C TRP A 41 -7.07 1.59 -19.20
N ASN A 42 -8.33 1.49 -18.74
CA ASN A 42 -9.22 0.36 -19.03
C ASN A 42 -9.53 0.21 -20.52
N ALA A 43 -9.69 1.33 -21.24
CA ALA A 43 -9.92 1.29 -22.69
C ALA A 43 -8.70 0.75 -23.47
N LYS A 44 -7.49 0.94 -22.93
CA LYS A 44 -6.24 0.41 -23.50
C LYS A 44 -6.01 -1.06 -23.14
N HIS A 45 -6.60 -1.53 -22.04
CA HIS A 45 -6.40 -2.87 -21.48
C HIS A 45 -7.76 -3.58 -21.24
N PRO A 46 -8.40 -4.09 -22.30
CA PRO A 46 -9.68 -4.80 -22.19
C PRO A 46 -9.55 -6.19 -21.55
N GLU A 47 -8.32 -6.73 -21.45
CA GLU A 47 -8.04 -8.02 -20.84
C GLU A 47 -8.34 -8.04 -19.33
N PRO A 48 -8.84 -9.17 -18.80
CA PRO A 48 -9.26 -9.27 -17.39
C PRO A 48 -8.10 -9.24 -16.39
N ASP A 49 -6.89 -9.56 -16.85
CA ASP A 49 -5.68 -9.77 -16.05
C ASP A 49 -4.62 -8.68 -16.25
N ALA A 50 -5.03 -7.51 -16.77
CA ALA A 50 -4.15 -6.36 -16.92
C ALA A 50 -3.55 -5.91 -15.57
N VAL A 51 -2.22 -5.76 -15.51
CA VAL A 51 -1.48 -5.38 -14.28
C VAL A 51 -0.79 -4.04 -14.45
N LEU A 52 -0.91 -3.19 -13.42
CA LEU A 52 -0.20 -1.91 -13.34
C LEU A 52 1.31 -2.12 -13.28
N ASN A 53 2.07 -1.38 -14.08
CA ASN A 53 3.53 -1.41 -14.05
C ASN A 53 4.13 0.00 -13.99
N ASP A 54 5.47 0.12 -13.96
CA ASP A 54 6.18 1.40 -13.80
C ASP A 54 5.86 2.44 -14.88
N ARG A 55 5.46 2.01 -16.08
CA ARG A 55 5.22 2.88 -17.24
C ARG A 55 3.77 2.88 -17.69
N ASP A 56 2.97 1.95 -17.19
CA ASP A 56 1.58 1.76 -17.61
C ASP A 56 0.66 1.64 -16.40
N TYR A 57 -0.02 2.74 -16.11
CA TYR A 57 -0.98 2.85 -15.03
C TYR A 57 -1.97 4.00 -15.31
N PRO A 58 -3.14 4.02 -14.65
CA PRO A 58 -4.08 5.13 -14.69
C PRO A 58 -3.42 6.43 -14.23
N PHE A 59 -3.20 7.35 -15.15
CA PHE A 59 -2.60 8.63 -14.84
C PHE A 59 -3.50 9.46 -13.92
N PHE A 60 -2.93 10.02 -12.86
CA PHE A 60 -3.61 10.96 -11.99
C PHE A 60 -2.59 11.93 -11.38
N GLU A 61 -2.61 13.18 -11.85
CA GLU A 61 -1.58 14.19 -11.58
C GLU A 61 -1.25 14.38 -10.09
N ALA A 62 -2.25 14.45 -9.21
CA ALA A 62 -2.02 14.60 -7.77
C ALA A 62 -1.18 13.44 -7.19
N PHE A 63 -1.39 12.22 -7.69
CA PHE A 63 -0.63 11.05 -7.26
C PHE A 63 0.78 11.04 -7.87
N ASP A 64 0.92 11.47 -9.12
CA ASP A 64 2.21 11.56 -9.78
C ASP A 64 3.15 12.60 -9.15
N LEU A 65 2.59 13.71 -8.65
CA LEU A 65 3.35 14.80 -8.02
C LEU A 65 3.65 14.56 -6.53
N CYS A 66 2.69 14.04 -5.76
CA CYS A 66 2.78 14.04 -4.30
C CYS A 66 3.10 12.66 -3.70
N ILE A 67 2.91 11.56 -4.44
CA ILE A 67 3.09 10.21 -3.89
C ILE A 67 4.43 9.63 -4.33
N ASN A 68 5.32 9.52 -3.34
CA ASN A 68 6.59 8.83 -3.43
C ASN A 68 6.68 7.75 -2.35
N PRO A 69 7.23 6.56 -2.66
CA PRO A 69 7.83 6.17 -3.94
C PRO A 69 6.79 5.78 -5.02
N PRO A 70 7.18 5.68 -6.31
CA PRO A 70 6.29 5.25 -7.40
C PRO A 70 5.60 3.90 -7.17
N ALA A 71 6.23 3.01 -6.38
CA ALA A 71 5.61 1.74 -6.00
C ALA A 71 4.38 1.93 -5.10
N LEU A 72 4.43 2.86 -4.14
CA LEU A 72 3.28 3.22 -3.29
C LEU A 72 2.17 3.84 -4.14
N ARG A 73 2.52 4.68 -5.13
CA ARG A 73 1.54 5.24 -6.08
C ARG A 73 0.72 4.17 -6.76
N ARG A 74 1.38 3.18 -7.37
CA ARG A 74 0.69 2.06 -8.04
C ARG A 74 -0.12 1.21 -7.07
N LEU A 75 0.41 1.00 -5.86
CA LEU A 75 -0.33 0.31 -4.80
C LEU A 75 -1.65 1.03 -4.52
N LEU A 76 -1.61 2.34 -4.28
CA LEU A 76 -2.80 3.15 -3.99
C LEU A 76 -3.76 3.20 -5.17
N LEU A 77 -3.27 3.28 -6.41
CA LEU A 77 -4.12 3.14 -7.60
C LEU A 77 -4.87 1.80 -7.56
N SER A 78 -4.17 0.68 -7.37
CA SER A 78 -4.81 -0.65 -7.32
C SER A 78 -5.85 -0.79 -6.20
N MET A 79 -5.62 -0.14 -5.05
CA MET A 79 -6.54 -0.11 -3.90
C MET A 79 -7.74 0.80 -4.15
N LEU A 80 -7.57 1.86 -4.94
CA LEU A 80 -8.60 2.86 -5.25
C LEU A 80 -9.25 2.65 -6.61
N ASN A 81 -9.20 1.44 -7.18
CA ASN A 81 -9.90 1.16 -8.43
C ASN A 81 -11.41 1.50 -8.29
N PRO A 82 -11.97 2.40 -9.13
CA PRO A 82 -13.39 2.76 -9.11
C PRO A 82 -14.30 1.55 -9.29
N ASP A 83 -13.86 0.55 -10.07
CA ASP A 83 -14.55 -0.73 -10.19
C ASP A 83 -14.17 -1.63 -9.00
N PRO A 84 -15.10 -1.93 -8.08
CA PRO A 84 -14.81 -2.77 -6.92
C PRO A 84 -14.44 -4.21 -7.29
N ALA A 85 -14.88 -4.71 -8.46
CA ALA A 85 -14.53 -6.06 -8.92
C ALA A 85 -13.08 -6.18 -9.40
N LYS A 86 -12.49 -5.06 -9.82
CA LYS A 86 -11.09 -4.97 -10.28
C LYS A 86 -10.15 -4.36 -9.22
N ARG A 87 -10.64 -4.16 -8.01
CA ARG A 87 -9.88 -3.60 -6.89
C ARG A 87 -9.01 -4.68 -6.27
N ALA A 88 -7.75 -4.36 -5.98
CA ALA A 88 -6.85 -5.28 -5.31
C ALA A 88 -7.43 -5.75 -3.96
N SER A 89 -7.28 -7.04 -3.66
CA SER A 89 -7.58 -7.58 -2.33
C SER A 89 -6.44 -7.28 -1.36
N ILE A 90 -6.71 -7.37 -0.06
CA ILE A 90 -5.65 -7.21 0.95
C ILE A 90 -4.54 -8.27 0.80
N ALA A 91 -4.88 -9.47 0.31
CA ALA A 91 -3.91 -10.52 0.03
C ALA A 91 -2.98 -10.12 -1.13
N ASP A 92 -3.53 -9.50 -2.18
CA ASP A 92 -2.74 -8.97 -3.30
C ASP A 92 -1.77 -7.90 -2.78
N ILE A 93 -2.27 -6.95 -1.98
CA ILE A 93 -1.49 -5.87 -1.36
C ILE A 93 -0.33 -6.44 -0.51
N ALA A 94 -0.61 -7.42 0.35
CA ALA A 94 0.42 -8.10 1.14
C ALA A 94 1.46 -8.81 0.25
N GLY A 95 1.08 -9.20 -0.96
CA GLY A 95 1.94 -9.78 -1.99
C GLY A 95 2.94 -8.79 -2.62
N TYR A 96 2.64 -7.49 -2.64
CA TYR A 96 3.47 -6.49 -3.32
C TYR A 96 4.87 -6.38 -2.70
N ARG A 97 5.90 -6.40 -3.57
CA ARG A 97 7.30 -6.31 -3.16
C ARG A 97 7.59 -5.09 -2.29
N TRP A 98 7.02 -3.92 -2.63
CA TRP A 98 7.22 -2.71 -1.84
C TRP A 98 6.65 -2.86 -0.43
N PHE A 99 5.42 -3.36 -0.31
CA PHE A 99 4.76 -3.56 0.98
C PHE A 99 5.53 -4.53 1.88
N LYS A 100 6.03 -5.65 1.33
CA LYS A 100 6.86 -6.63 2.04
C LYS A 100 8.18 -6.10 2.59
N ASN A 101 8.66 -4.98 2.03
CA ASN A 101 9.92 -4.36 2.42
C ASN A 101 9.72 -3.14 3.33
N ILE A 102 8.48 -2.81 3.71
CA ILE A 102 8.22 -1.79 4.73
C ILE A 102 8.72 -2.35 6.06
N GLU A 103 9.65 -1.64 6.70
CA GLU A 103 10.12 -2.00 8.03
C GLU A 103 9.01 -1.75 9.04
N CYS A 104 8.59 -2.81 9.72
CA CYS A 104 7.68 -2.72 10.86
C CYS A 104 8.50 -2.80 12.16
N CYS A 105 8.12 -1.98 13.13
CA CYS A 105 8.75 -1.99 14.46
C CYS A 105 8.14 -3.06 15.38
N GLN A 106 7.13 -3.77 14.87
CA GLN A 106 6.50 -4.90 15.53
C GLN A 106 6.94 -6.21 14.88
N TYR A 107 7.09 -7.26 15.69
CA TYR A 107 7.40 -8.60 15.20
C TYR A 107 6.29 -9.10 14.25
N ASP A 108 6.70 -9.79 13.19
CA ASP A 108 5.79 -10.49 12.27
C ASP A 108 5.04 -11.66 12.93
N SER A 109 5.40 -12.02 14.18
CA SER A 109 4.69 -13.00 15.00
C SER A 109 4.05 -12.33 16.22
N TYR A 110 2.82 -12.73 16.51
CA TYR A 110 2.15 -12.47 17.80
C TYR A 110 2.60 -13.44 18.89
N ASP A 111 3.43 -14.43 18.56
CA ASP A 111 4.09 -15.26 19.55
C ASP A 111 5.02 -14.36 20.38
N ASP A 112 4.81 -14.36 21.70
CA ASP A 112 5.63 -13.64 22.66
C ASP A 112 7.11 -13.96 22.36
N PRO A 113 7.95 -12.96 21.99
CA PRO A 113 9.35 -13.26 21.67
C PRO A 113 9.94 -14.00 22.86
N ALA A 114 10.58 -15.15 22.60
CA ALA A 114 11.08 -16.03 23.65
C ALA A 114 11.82 -15.20 24.71
N LYS A 115 11.24 -15.11 25.92
CA LYS A 115 11.74 -14.26 27.02
C LYS A 115 13.16 -14.61 27.48
N TYR A 116 13.68 -15.75 27.01
CA TYR A 116 14.97 -16.29 27.41
C TYR A 116 15.77 -16.71 26.18
N ILE A 117 17.01 -16.21 26.10
CA ILE A 117 18.00 -16.69 25.14
C ILE A 117 18.60 -17.98 25.70
N ASP A 118 18.31 -19.10 25.05
CA ASP A 118 18.92 -20.39 25.38
C ASP A 118 20.34 -20.47 24.80
N ALA A 119 21.32 -20.05 25.60
CA ALA A 119 22.73 -20.01 25.23
C ALA A 119 23.39 -21.39 25.04
N SER A 120 22.67 -22.48 25.33
CA SER A 120 23.18 -23.85 25.13
C SER A 120 23.05 -24.33 23.68
N LYS A 121 22.27 -23.64 22.85
CA LYS A 121 22.02 -24.03 21.45
C LYS A 121 23.11 -23.49 20.54
N LYS A 122 23.59 -24.35 19.62
CA LYS A 122 24.64 -24.05 18.61
C LYS A 122 24.34 -22.82 17.73
N ASN A 123 23.09 -22.37 17.70
CA ASN A 123 22.62 -21.21 16.92
C ASN A 123 22.34 -19.96 17.79
N ALA A 124 22.68 -19.97 19.09
CA ALA A 124 22.44 -18.84 20.00
C ALA A 124 23.15 -17.54 19.56
N THR A 125 24.17 -17.64 18.72
CA THR A 125 24.94 -16.53 18.15
C THR A 125 24.59 -16.21 16.69
N HIS A 126 23.68 -16.95 16.05
CA HIS A 126 23.28 -16.69 14.67
C HIS A 126 22.31 -15.49 14.61
N VAL A 127 22.89 -14.30 14.59
CA VAL A 127 22.23 -12.99 14.31
C VAL A 127 21.49 -12.99 12.95
N ASN A 128 21.72 -13.99 12.09
CA ASN A 128 21.03 -14.13 10.79
C ASN A 128 19.62 -14.72 10.87
N GLY A 129 19.10 -15.06 12.05
CA GLY A 129 17.73 -15.56 12.23
C GLY A 129 16.75 -14.55 12.84
N GLN A 130 17.25 -13.51 13.49
CA GLN A 130 16.44 -12.43 14.02
C GLN A 130 16.75 -11.19 13.18
N LYS A 131 15.86 -10.84 12.25
CA LYS A 131 15.84 -9.48 11.67
C LYS A 131 16.00 -8.52 12.85
N LYS A 132 17.06 -7.71 12.88
CA LYS A 132 17.23 -6.70 13.93
C LYS A 132 16.00 -5.81 13.88
N ILE A 133 15.07 -6.00 14.82
CA ILE A 133 13.92 -5.11 14.94
C ILE A 133 14.44 -3.89 15.69
N PHE A 134 14.44 -2.75 15.01
CA PHE A 134 14.66 -1.47 15.64
C PHE A 134 13.41 -1.11 16.44
N CYS A 135 13.29 -1.71 17.63
CA CYS A 135 12.28 -1.29 18.60
C CYS A 135 12.62 0.13 19.04
N HIS A 136 11.91 1.13 18.53
CA HIS A 136 11.88 2.43 19.17
C HIS A 136 10.89 2.37 20.34
N ASN A 137 11.36 2.77 21.53
CA ASN A 137 10.55 2.70 22.75
C ASN A 137 9.51 3.84 22.71
N HIS A 138 8.22 3.51 22.59
CA HIS A 138 7.11 4.47 22.64
C HIS A 138 6.66 4.80 24.07
N LEU A 139 7.39 4.34 25.08
CA LEU A 139 7.13 4.71 26.47
C LEU A 139 7.58 6.17 26.72
N PRO A 140 6.76 6.98 27.42
CA PRO A 140 7.14 8.32 27.88
C PRO A 140 8.39 8.33 28.78
#